data_AF-A0A133UJ55-F1
#
_entry.id   AF-A0A133UJ55-F1
#
_cell.length_a   1.000
_cell.length_b   1.000
_cell.length_c   1.000
_cell.angle_alpha   90.00
_cell.angle_beta   90.00
_cell.angle_gamma   90.00
#
_symmetry.space_group_name_H-M   'P 1'
#
loop_
_entity.id
_entity.type
_entity.pdbx_description
1 polymer ?
#
loop_
_entity_poly.entity_id
_entity_poly.type
_entity_poly.pdbx_seq_one_letter_code
_entity_poly.pdbx_strand_id
1 'polypeptide(L)' 'KTKQLVALGTSITAGCRYCMGLHVKGAFEAGADSEEIYETALVAVMMGGSPALTYVTDVKEAIEEYSPESTIS' A
#
# COMPACT_ATOMS: atom_id res chain seq x y z
N LYS A 1 12.11 0.36 4.25
CA LYS A 1 10.91 1.19 4.08
C LYS A 1 10.81 1.92 2.74
N THR A 2 11.58 2.98 2.48
CA THR A 2 11.35 3.93 1.35
C THR A 2 11.16 3.29 -0.02
N LYS A 3 12.00 2.32 -0.40
CA LYS A 3 11.87 1.64 -1.70
C LYS A 3 10.54 0.91 -1.88
N GLN A 4 10.00 0.35 -0.81
CA GLN A 4 8.71 -0.36 -0.83
C GLN A 4 7.55 0.62 -0.94
N LEU A 5 7.61 1.76 -0.25
CA LEU A 5 6.60 2.82 -0.39
C LEU A 5 6.59 3.42 -1.81
N VAL A 6 7.78 3.69 -2.40
CA VAL A 6 7.87 4.14 -3.80
C VAL A 6 7.31 3.11 -4.77
N ALA A 7 7.64 1.82 -4.56
CA ALA A 7 7.13 0.74 -5.39
C ALA A 7 5.60 0.56 -5.24
N LEU A 8 5.07 0.73 -4.02
CA LEU A 8 3.63 0.74 -3.74
C LEU A 8 2.93 1.85 -4.52
N GLY A 9 3.39 3.11 -4.41
CA GLY A 9 2.80 4.22 -5.16
C GLY A 9 2.82 3.98 -6.69
N THR A 10 3.91 3.42 -7.20
CA THR A 10 4.02 3.04 -8.62
C THR A 10 3.03 1.91 -8.97
N SER A 11 2.87 0.91 -8.11
CA SER A 11 1.93 -0.19 -8.34
C SER A 11 0.48 0.26 -8.39
N ILE A 12 0.10 1.24 -7.56
CA ILE A 12 -1.24 1.85 -7.54
C ILE A 12 -1.51 2.56 -8.86
N THR A 13 -0.58 3.42 -9.30
CA THR A 13 -0.73 4.15 -10.57
C THR A 13 -0.67 3.21 -11.79
N ALA A 14 0.01 2.08 -11.69
CA ALA A 14 0.02 1.02 -12.70
C ALA A 14 -1.20 0.07 -12.64
N GLY A 15 -2.05 0.16 -11.61
CA GLY A 15 -3.20 -0.72 -11.41
C GLY A 15 -2.86 -2.19 -11.11
N CYS A 16 -1.65 -2.48 -10.63
CA CYS A 16 -1.21 -3.85 -10.35
C CYS A 16 -1.57 -4.29 -8.92
N ARG A 17 -2.75 -4.88 -8.72
CA ARG A 17 -3.23 -5.34 -7.39
C ARG A 17 -2.28 -6.32 -6.70
N TYR A 18 -1.73 -7.27 -7.46
CA TYR A 18 -0.74 -8.22 -6.95
C TYR A 18 0.51 -7.50 -6.39
N CYS A 19 1.00 -6.49 -7.12
CA CYS A 19 2.16 -5.71 -6.72
C CYS A 19 1.87 -4.86 -5.48
N MET A 20 0.63 -4.34 -5.32
CA MET A 20 0.23 -3.57 -4.14
C MET A 20 0.37 -4.41 -2.87
N GLY A 21 -0.23 -5.61 -2.83
CA GLY A 21 -0.11 -6.51 -1.68
C GLY A 21 1.34 -6.89 -1.37
N LEU A 22 2.12 -7.20 -2.41
CA LEU A 22 3.56 -7.50 -2.26
C LEU A 22 4.33 -6.35 -1.63
N HIS A 23 4.10 -5.11 -2.08
CA HIS A 23 4.81 -3.94 -1.58
C HIS A 23 4.27 -3.41 -0.25
N VAL A 24 3.00 -3.66 0.10
CA VAL A 24 2.47 -3.44 1.45
C VAL A 24 3.15 -4.38 2.45
N LYS A 25 3.17 -5.68 2.17
CA LYS A 25 3.86 -6.66 3.00
C LYS A 25 5.34 -6.29 3.18
N GLY A 26 6.03 -6.01 2.07
CA GLY A 26 7.43 -5.61 2.09
C GLY A 26 7.66 -4.29 2.82
N ALA A 27 6.69 -3.36 2.84
CA ALA A 27 6.78 -2.11 3.59
C ALA A 27 6.78 -2.38 5.10
N PHE A 28 5.86 -3.22 5.60
CA PHE A 28 5.84 -3.65 7.01
C PHE A 28 7.12 -4.38 7.42
N GLU A 29 7.56 -5.36 6.63
CA GLU A 29 8.83 -6.09 6.87
C GLU A 29 10.03 -5.13 6.93
N ALA A 30 9.95 -4.00 6.22
CA ALA A 30 11.00 -3.00 6.20
C ALA A 30 10.77 -1.83 7.17
N GLY A 31 9.85 -1.98 8.14
CA GLY A 31 9.60 -1.09 9.27
C GLY A 31 8.72 0.13 8.96
N ALA A 32 7.83 0.04 7.97
CA ALA A 32 6.77 1.03 7.79
C ALA A 32 5.61 0.75 8.75
N ASP A 33 4.94 1.81 9.20
CA ASP A 33 3.64 1.70 9.84
C ASP A 33 2.50 1.81 8.82
N SER A 34 1.28 1.52 9.27
CA SER A 34 0.07 1.58 8.44
C SER A 34 -0.22 3.01 7.94
N GLU A 35 0.16 4.04 8.70
CA GLU A 35 -0.06 5.44 8.33
C GLU A 35 0.80 5.82 7.12
N GLU A 36 2.09 5.47 7.13
CA GLU A 36 3.01 5.70 6.01
C GLU A 36 2.57 5.01 4.72
N ILE A 37 2.01 3.80 4.83
CA ILE A 37 1.48 3.03 3.70
C ILE A 37 0.21 3.72 3.16
N TYR A 38 -0.67 4.17 4.05
CA TYR A 38 -1.91 4.86 3.67
C TYR A 38 -1.64 6.23 3.03
N GLU A 39 -0.72 7.01 3.59
CA GLU A 39 -0.27 8.28 3.02
C GLU A 39 0.32 8.09 1.61
N THR A 40 1.12 7.04 1.42
CA THR A 40 1.65 6.68 0.10
C THR A 40 0.54 6.44 -0.92
N ALA A 41 -0.53 5.74 -0.52
CA ALA A 41 -1.70 5.53 -1.37
C ALA A 41 -2.43 6.85 -1.69
N LEU A 42 -2.59 7.75 -0.71
CA LEU A 42 -3.19 9.06 -0.93
C LEU A 42 -2.37 9.94 -1.88
N VAL A 43 -1.03 9.89 -1.80
CA VAL A 43 -0.16 10.56 -2.77
C VAL A 43 -0.34 9.96 -4.16
N ALA A 44 -0.45 8.63 -4.28
CA ALA A 44 -0.74 7.98 -5.56
C ALA A 44 -2.13 8.36 -6.11
N VAL A 45 -3.14 8.58 -5.25
CA VAL A 45 -4.45 9.13 -5.64
C VAL A 45 -4.32 10.57 -6.14
N MET A 46 -3.56 11.41 -5.44
CA MET A 46 -3.32 12.80 -5.86
C MET A 46 -2.72 12.86 -7.26
N MET A 47 -1.81 11.95 -7.59
CA MET A 47 -1.14 11.88 -8.89
C MET A 47 -1.93 11.14 -9.97
N GLY A 48 -2.63 10.06 -9.60
CA GLY A 48 -3.32 9.15 -10.51
C GLY A 48 -4.81 9.45 -10.70
N GLY A 49 -5.40 10.35 -9.91
CA GLY A 49 -6.80 10.76 -9.99
C GLY A 49 -7.79 9.67 -9.59
N SER A 50 -9.00 9.73 -10.13
CA SER A 50 -10.09 8.81 -9.78
C SER A 50 -9.81 7.32 -10.05
N PRO A 51 -9.05 6.90 -11.09
CA PRO A 51 -8.68 5.49 -11.25
C PRO A 51 -7.86 4.97 -10.06
N ALA A 52 -6.89 5.75 -9.58
CA ALA A 52 -6.06 5.35 -8.44
C ALA A 52 -6.87 5.21 -7.15
N LEU A 53 -7.91 6.04 -6.96
CA LEU A 53 -8.80 5.94 -5.80
C LEU A 53 -9.49 4.58 -5.69
N THR A 54 -9.80 3.94 -6.83
CA THR A 54 -10.46 2.62 -6.84
C THR A 54 -9.61 1.51 -6.22
N TYR A 55 -8.28 1.70 -6.15
CA TYR A 55 -7.33 0.71 -5.61
C TYR A 55 -6.99 0.93 -4.14
N VAL A 56 -7.46 2.03 -3.51
CA VAL A 56 -7.20 2.28 -2.08
C VAL A 56 -7.80 1.18 -1.21
N THR A 57 -8.93 0.60 -1.63
CA THR A 57 -9.54 -0.56 -0.94
C THR A 57 -8.61 -1.78 -0.97
N ASP A 58 -7.97 -2.09 -2.11
CA ASP A 58 -7.00 -3.19 -2.21
C ASP A 58 -5.79 -2.96 -1.27
N VAL A 59 -5.33 -1.71 -1.16
CA VAL A 59 -4.24 -1.34 -0.22
C VAL A 59 -4.68 -1.50 1.23
N LYS A 60 -5.92 -1.08 1.55
CA LYS A 60 -6.47 -1.21 2.90
C LYS A 60 -6.62 -2.67 3.32
N GLU A 61 -7.12 -3.52 2.43
CA GLU A 61 -7.21 -4.97 2.67
C GLU A 61 -5.83 -5.58 2.90
N ALA A 62 -4.83 -5.18 2.11
CA ALA A 62 -3.45 -5.64 2.31
C ALA A 62 -2.85 -5.12 3.64
N ILE A 63 -3.22 -3.91 4.10
CA ILE A 63 -2.81 -3.41 5.42
C ILE A 63 -3.40 -4.28 6.53
N GLU A 64 -4.68 -4.62 6.43
CA GLU A 64 -5.37 -5.48 7.41
C GLU A 64 -4.77 -6.89 7.43
N GLU A 65 -4.39 -7.43 6.27
CA GLU A 65 -3.75 -8.75 6.16
C GLU A 65 -2.34 -8.77 6.76
N TYR A 66 -1.50 -7.78 6.43
CA TYR A 66 -0.06 -7.81 6.74
C TYR A 66 0.37 -6.96 7.94
N SER A 67 -0.54 -6.21 8.56
CA SER A 67 -0.21 -5.45 9.78
C SER A 67 0.31 -6.39 10.86
N PRO A 68 1.39 -6.03 11.58
CA PRO A 68 1.90 -6.85 12.68
C PRO A 68 0.87 -7.11 13.80
N GLU A 69 -0.20 -6.32 13.87
CA GLU A 69 -1.31 -6.48 14.84
C GLU A 69 -2.32 -7.56 14.41
N SER A 70 -2.32 -8.00 13.15
CA SER A 70 -3.26 -9.01 12.64
C SER A 70 -2.91 -10.45 13.06
N THR A 71 -1.70 -10.68 13.59
CA THR A 71 -1.19 -12.02 13.93
C THR A 71 -1.79 -12.62 15.23
N ILE A 72 -2.72 -11.92 15.91
CA ILE A 72 -3.34 -12.39 17.17
C ILE A 72 -4.72 -13.03 16.97
N SER A 73 -5.29 -13.09 15.76
CA SER A 73 -6.61 -13.73 15.53
C SER A 73 -6.54 -15.19 15.12
#